data_AF-A0A455T2G4-F1
#
_entry.id   AF-A0A455T2G4-F1
#
_cell.length_a   1.000
_cell.length_b   1.000
_cell.length_c   1.000
_cell.angle_alpha   90.00
_cell.angle_beta   90.00
_cell.angle_gamma   90.00
#
_symmetry.space_group_name_H-M   'P 1'
#
loop_
_entity.id
_entity.type
_entity.pdbx_description
1 polymer ?
#
loop_
_entity_poly.entity_id
_entity_poly.type
_entity_poly.pdbx_seq_one_letter_code
_entity_poly.pdbx_strand_id
1 'polypeptide(L)'
;MIENLESLGQEALDYLNQKNTAREQALPRARTLIRYCANSIRAAHRREFAAAEELLARAGELLAQIGIDLREQPDVFYAGFVQDAQKEYAEAAAFLALVQGRALPHPQSLNVDWAPYLNGLGEAVGELRRYVLDRLRHGWLAECEQLLQHMDDIYALLITIDFPDAITGGLRRTTDTARAILEKTRGDLTVAVRQAQLEEKISELLTALHGKDAAPS
;
A
#
# COMPACT_ATOMS: atom_id res chain seq x y z
N MET A 1 0.85 -30.10 50.38
CA MET A 1 0.56 -29.89 48.94
C MET A 1 -0.31 -28.66 48.83
N ILE A 2 -0.04 -27.78 47.88
CA ILE A 2 -0.90 -26.61 47.66
C ILE A 2 -2.15 -27.14 46.93
N GLU A 3 -3.25 -27.30 47.66
CA GLU A 3 -4.46 -28.03 47.19
C GLU A 3 -5.14 -27.39 45.98
N ASN A 4 -4.89 -26.11 45.68
CA ASN A 4 -5.48 -25.42 44.52
C ASN A 4 -4.57 -25.40 43.28
N LEU A 5 -3.33 -25.91 43.37
CA LEU A 5 -2.35 -25.78 42.28
C LEU A 5 -2.77 -26.59 41.04
N GLU A 6 -3.40 -27.75 41.23
CA GLU A 6 -3.92 -28.57 40.13
C GLU A 6 -5.09 -27.88 39.40
N SER A 7 -6.03 -27.28 40.14
CA SER A 7 -7.14 -26.50 39.56
C SER A 7 -6.64 -25.29 38.78
N LEU A 8 -5.72 -24.51 39.39
CA LEU A 8 -5.10 -23.37 38.72
C LEU A 8 -4.33 -23.79 37.46
N GLY A 9 -3.65 -24.94 37.51
CA GLY A 9 -2.97 -25.51 36.36
C GLY A 9 -3.93 -25.87 35.22
N GLN A 10 -5.06 -26.52 35.53
CA GLN A 10 -6.06 -26.89 34.53
C GLN A 10 -6.73 -25.65 33.91
N GLU A 11 -7.12 -24.68 34.73
CA GLU A 11 -7.70 -23.41 34.25
C GLU A 11 -6.72 -22.65 33.33
N ALA A 12 -5.43 -22.61 33.69
CA ALA A 12 -4.40 -22.00 32.86
C ALA A 12 -4.22 -22.73 31.53
N LEU A 13 -4.23 -24.07 31.53
CA LEU A 13 -4.13 -24.88 30.31
C LEU A 13 -5.32 -24.62 29.38
N ASP A 14 -6.54 -24.61 29.91
CA ASP A 14 -7.75 -24.38 29.11
C ASP A 14 -7.75 -22.98 28.50
N TYR A 15 -7.38 -21.97 29.28
CA TYR A 15 -7.22 -20.59 28.81
C TYR A 15 -6.19 -20.46 27.67
N LEU A 16 -5.00 -21.05 27.84
CA LEU A 16 -3.94 -20.99 26.84
C LEU A 16 -4.27 -21.82 25.59
N ASN A 17 -4.94 -22.96 25.73
CA ASN A 17 -5.40 -23.77 24.61
C ASN A 17 -6.41 -23.00 23.76
N GLN A 18 -7.39 -22.33 24.38
CA GLN A 18 -8.37 -21.53 23.65
C GLN A 18 -7.70 -20.44 22.80
N LYS A 19 -6.73 -19.72 23.38
CA LYS A 19 -5.92 -18.72 22.66
C LYS A 19 -5.14 -19.32 21.49
N ASN A 20 -4.45 -20.43 21.75
CA ASN A 20 -3.64 -21.07 20.72
C ASN A 20 -4.51 -21.58 19.56
N THR A 21 -5.68 -22.14 19.85
CA THR A 21 -6.64 -22.57 18.82
C THR A 21 -7.10 -21.39 17.95
N ALA A 22 -7.47 -20.26 18.56
CA ALA A 22 -7.86 -19.06 17.82
C ALA A 22 -6.72 -18.56 16.90
N ARG A 23 -5.48 -18.53 17.43
CA ARG A 23 -4.29 -18.16 16.65
C ARG A 23 -4.03 -19.11 15.47
N GLU A 24 -4.08 -20.42 15.69
CA GLU A 24 -3.86 -21.43 14.64
C GLU A 24 -4.93 -21.39 13.54
N GLN A 25 -6.16 -20.94 13.86
CA GLN A 25 -7.21 -20.71 12.87
C GLN A 25 -6.98 -19.43 12.06
N ALA A 26 -6.57 -18.33 12.71
CA ALA A 26 -6.40 -17.03 12.05
C ALA A 26 -5.11 -16.92 11.23
N LEU A 27 -4.01 -17.55 11.67
CA LEU A 27 -2.69 -17.40 11.04
C LEU A 27 -2.65 -17.85 9.55
N PRO A 28 -3.23 -18.99 9.14
CA PRO A 28 -3.30 -19.38 7.73
C PRO A 28 -4.14 -18.41 6.89
N ARG A 29 -5.20 -17.82 7.48
CA ARG A 29 -6.05 -16.82 6.81
C ARG A 29 -5.27 -15.53 6.57
N ALA A 30 -4.52 -15.05 7.57
CA ALA A 30 -3.65 -13.88 7.43
C ALA A 30 -2.61 -14.07 6.31
N ARG A 31 -1.96 -15.23 6.24
CA ARG A 31 -1.02 -15.55 5.14
C ARG A 31 -1.70 -15.57 3.77
N THR A 32 -2.91 -16.10 3.70
CA THR A 32 -3.68 -16.15 2.45
C THR A 32 -4.12 -14.75 2.01
N LEU A 33 -4.56 -13.91 2.95
CA LEU A 33 -4.89 -12.51 2.75
C LEU A 33 -3.69 -11.74 2.17
N ILE A 34 -2.51 -11.85 2.78
CA ILE A 34 -1.29 -11.20 2.28
C ILE A 34 -0.99 -11.64 0.85
N ARG A 35 -1.15 -12.94 0.54
CA ARG A 35 -0.97 -13.45 -0.82
C ARG A 35 -1.98 -12.84 -1.80
N TYR A 36 -3.23 -12.65 -1.40
CA TYR A 36 -4.22 -11.96 -2.24
C TYR A 36 -3.86 -10.49 -2.46
N CYS A 37 -3.37 -9.78 -1.44
CA CYS A 37 -2.90 -8.40 -1.55
C CYS A 37 -1.74 -8.30 -2.55
N ALA A 38 -0.72 -9.14 -2.40
CA ALA A 38 0.41 -9.18 -3.33
C ALA A 38 -0.02 -9.51 -4.77
N ASN A 39 -0.99 -10.41 -4.95
CA ASN A 39 -1.54 -10.72 -6.28
C ASN A 39 -2.36 -9.56 -6.86
N SER A 40 -3.13 -8.85 -6.02
CA SER A 40 -3.91 -7.68 -6.41
C SER A 40 -2.99 -6.56 -6.90
N ILE A 41 -1.93 -6.24 -6.14
CA ILE A 41 -0.90 -5.27 -6.55
C ILE A 41 -0.27 -5.66 -7.89
N ARG A 42 0.12 -6.93 -8.07
CA ARG A 42 0.67 -7.42 -9.35
C ARG A 42 -0.31 -7.26 -10.51
N ALA A 43 -1.60 -7.55 -10.31
CA ALA A 43 -2.63 -7.36 -11.33
C ALA A 43 -2.85 -5.88 -11.65
N ALA A 44 -2.85 -5.02 -10.64
CA ALA A 44 -2.98 -3.57 -10.80
C ALA A 44 -1.81 -2.96 -11.58
N HIS A 45 -0.56 -3.42 -11.37
CA HIS A 45 0.58 -3.05 -12.22
C HIS A 45 0.38 -3.41 -13.69
N ARG A 46 -0.24 -4.56 -13.98
CA ARG A 46 -0.61 -4.97 -15.35
C ARG A 46 -1.89 -4.30 -15.85
N ARG A 47 -2.49 -3.39 -15.07
CA ARG A 47 -3.77 -2.73 -15.34
C ARG A 47 -4.94 -3.72 -15.50
N GLU A 48 -4.81 -4.91 -14.94
CA GLU A 48 -5.86 -5.94 -14.84
C GLU A 48 -6.79 -5.60 -13.67
N PHE A 49 -7.42 -4.42 -13.71
CA PHE A 49 -8.08 -3.83 -12.55
C PHE A 49 -9.25 -4.66 -12.01
N ALA A 50 -10.05 -5.28 -12.87
CA ALA A 50 -11.15 -6.14 -12.42
C ALA A 50 -10.63 -7.34 -11.60
N ALA A 51 -9.52 -7.95 -12.03
CA ALA A 51 -8.89 -9.05 -11.30
C ALA A 51 -8.26 -8.55 -9.98
N ALA A 52 -7.65 -7.35 -9.99
CA ALA A 52 -7.11 -6.74 -8.78
C ALA A 52 -8.22 -6.46 -7.75
N GLU A 53 -9.38 -5.95 -8.18
CA GLU A 53 -10.55 -5.71 -7.34
C GLU A 53 -11.12 -7.01 -6.76
N GLU A 54 -11.24 -8.07 -7.57
CA GLU A 54 -11.71 -9.38 -7.09
C GLU A 54 -10.77 -9.97 -6.03
N LEU A 55 -9.46 -9.89 -6.26
CA LEU A 55 -8.45 -10.35 -5.30
C LEU A 55 -8.50 -9.53 -4.00
N LEU A 56 -8.67 -8.21 -4.11
CA LEU A 56 -8.78 -7.33 -2.96
C LEU A 56 -10.07 -7.59 -2.16
N ALA A 57 -11.18 -7.86 -2.83
CA ALA A 57 -12.44 -8.24 -2.17
C ALA A 57 -12.26 -9.53 -1.34
N ARG A 58 -11.62 -10.57 -1.91
CA ARG A 58 -11.30 -11.81 -1.19
C ARG A 58 -10.36 -11.58 0.00
N ALA A 59 -9.42 -10.66 -0.11
CA ALA A 59 -8.56 -10.28 1.02
C ALA A 59 -9.39 -9.62 2.15
N GLY A 60 -10.33 -8.74 1.80
CA GLY A 60 -11.25 -8.10 2.75
C GLY A 60 -12.18 -9.10 3.45
N GLU A 61 -12.70 -10.09 2.73
CA GLU A 61 -13.48 -11.19 3.31
C GLU A 61 -12.68 -11.98 4.36
N LEU A 62 -11.42 -12.31 4.06
CA LEU A 62 -10.54 -12.98 5.01
C LEU A 62 -10.22 -12.09 6.23
N LEU A 63 -10.05 -10.79 6.03
CA LEU A 63 -9.79 -9.86 7.13
C LEU A 63 -10.98 -9.79 8.09
N ALA A 64 -12.19 -9.69 7.53
CA ALA A 64 -13.43 -9.71 8.32
C ALA A 64 -13.57 -11.03 9.09
N GLN A 65 -13.24 -12.16 8.46
CA GLN A 65 -13.28 -13.47 9.12
C GLN A 65 -12.27 -13.55 10.28
N ILE A 66 -11.03 -13.07 10.10
CA ILE A 66 -10.02 -12.99 11.17
C ILE A 66 -10.55 -12.17 12.36
N GLY A 67 -11.20 -11.03 12.09
CA GLY A 67 -11.81 -10.20 13.13
C GLY A 67 -12.94 -10.91 13.89
N ILE A 68 -13.69 -11.81 13.23
CA ILE A 68 -14.71 -12.64 13.89
C ILE A 68 -14.04 -13.72 14.75
N ASP A 69 -13.04 -14.43 14.23
CA ASP A 69 -12.38 -15.53 14.94
C ASP A 69 -11.68 -15.06 16.22
N LEU A 70 -11.12 -13.85 16.18
CA LEU A 70 -10.30 -13.29 17.25
C LEU A 70 -11.07 -12.31 18.14
N ARG A 71 -12.40 -12.16 17.97
CA ARG A 71 -13.22 -11.21 18.73
C ARG A 71 -13.07 -11.37 20.24
N GLU A 72 -13.05 -12.61 20.71
CA GLU A 72 -12.93 -12.95 22.13
C GLU A 72 -11.47 -13.05 22.60
N GLN A 73 -10.49 -12.82 21.72
CA GLN A 73 -9.06 -12.92 22.00
C GLN A 73 -8.31 -11.66 21.51
N PRO A 74 -8.50 -10.49 22.16
CA PRO A 74 -7.94 -9.22 21.69
C PRO A 74 -6.41 -9.22 21.61
N ASP A 75 -5.73 -9.92 22.50
CA ASP A 75 -4.26 -10.05 22.50
C ASP A 75 -3.74 -10.80 21.27
N VAL A 76 -4.52 -11.74 20.73
CA VAL A 76 -4.21 -12.42 19.46
C VAL A 76 -4.59 -11.53 18.27
N PHE A 77 -5.66 -10.74 18.36
CA PHE A 77 -6.06 -9.79 17.32
C PHE A 77 -5.02 -8.69 17.10
N TYR A 78 -4.43 -8.16 18.17
CA TYR A 78 -3.36 -7.16 18.10
C TYR A 78 -1.96 -7.77 17.92
N ALA A 79 -1.85 -9.08 17.68
CA ALA A 79 -0.58 -9.71 17.40
C ALA A 79 -0.04 -9.28 16.03
N GLY A 80 1.29 -9.28 15.90
CA GLY A 80 1.98 -8.76 14.71
C GLY A 80 1.49 -9.34 13.38
N PHE A 81 1.13 -10.63 13.31
CA PHE A 81 0.69 -11.25 12.07
C PHE A 81 -0.65 -10.70 11.53
N VAL A 82 -1.54 -10.20 12.41
CA VAL A 82 -2.79 -9.56 12.01
C VAL A 82 -2.53 -8.12 11.58
N GLN A 83 -1.68 -7.41 12.33
CA GLN A 83 -1.27 -6.04 12.00
C GLN A 83 -0.53 -6.00 10.65
N ASP A 84 0.34 -6.97 10.38
CA ASP A 84 1.01 -7.15 9.08
C ASP A 84 -0.02 -7.38 7.96
N ALA A 85 -0.99 -8.26 8.17
CA ALA A 85 -2.05 -8.52 7.20
C ALA A 85 -2.92 -7.27 6.93
N GLN A 86 -3.28 -6.52 7.97
CA GLN A 86 -4.01 -5.26 7.86
C GLN A 86 -3.21 -4.21 7.07
N LYS A 87 -1.91 -4.10 7.31
CA LYS A 87 -1.01 -3.17 6.63
C LYS A 87 -0.91 -3.49 5.14
N GLU A 88 -0.68 -4.76 4.79
CA GLU A 88 -0.62 -5.24 3.40
C GLU A 88 -1.95 -5.05 2.67
N TYR A 89 -3.08 -5.20 3.37
CA TYR A 89 -4.40 -4.92 2.82
C TYR A 89 -4.61 -3.43 2.55
N ALA A 90 -4.22 -2.57 3.49
CA ALA A 90 -4.28 -1.11 3.32
C ALA A 90 -3.38 -0.64 2.18
N GLU A 91 -2.16 -1.17 2.05
CA GLU A 91 -1.25 -0.90 0.94
C GLU A 91 -1.91 -1.23 -0.40
N ALA A 92 -2.41 -2.47 -0.56
CA ALA A 92 -3.02 -2.92 -1.81
C ALA A 92 -4.27 -2.10 -2.17
N ALA A 93 -5.10 -1.76 -1.18
CA ALA A 93 -6.30 -0.96 -1.38
C ALA A 93 -5.97 0.48 -1.77
N ALA A 94 -5.01 1.11 -1.10
CA ALA A 94 -4.56 2.45 -1.42
C ALA A 94 -3.91 2.52 -2.81
N PHE A 95 -3.00 1.59 -3.12
CA PHE A 95 -2.36 1.52 -4.42
C PHE A 95 -3.39 1.39 -5.54
N LEU A 96 -4.32 0.43 -5.44
CA LEU A 96 -5.36 0.20 -6.44
C LEU A 96 -6.26 1.43 -6.64
N ALA A 97 -6.69 2.07 -5.55
CA ALA A 97 -7.53 3.27 -5.63
C ALA A 97 -6.80 4.42 -6.37
N LEU A 98 -5.55 4.68 -6.02
CA LEU A 98 -4.77 5.79 -6.58
C LEU A 98 -4.44 5.59 -8.06
N VAL A 99 -4.03 4.39 -8.49
CA VAL A 99 -3.74 4.12 -9.92
C VAL A 99 -5.00 4.14 -10.79
N GLN A 100 -6.18 4.04 -10.19
CA GLN A 100 -7.47 4.21 -10.86
C GLN A 100 -8.02 5.64 -10.77
N GLY A 101 -7.31 6.57 -10.13
CA GLY A 101 -7.77 7.95 -9.93
C GLY A 101 -8.97 8.05 -8.98
N ARG A 102 -9.13 7.10 -8.06
CA ARG A 102 -10.20 7.08 -7.05
C ARG A 102 -9.69 7.65 -5.72
N ALA A 103 -10.61 8.08 -4.87
CA ALA A 103 -10.30 8.53 -3.52
C ALA A 103 -9.75 7.37 -2.67
N LEU A 104 -8.88 7.69 -1.71
CA LEU A 104 -8.37 6.71 -0.76
C LEU A 104 -9.51 6.11 0.07
N PRO A 105 -9.55 4.78 0.23
CA PRO A 105 -10.54 4.14 1.10
C PRO A 105 -10.26 4.51 2.56
N HIS A 106 -11.32 4.79 3.32
CA HIS A 106 -11.21 5.10 4.74
C HIS A 106 -10.86 3.83 5.54
N PRO A 107 -9.98 3.88 6.56
CA PRO A 107 -9.57 2.70 7.34
C PRO A 107 -10.75 1.92 7.93
N GLN A 108 -11.76 2.63 8.44
CA GLN A 108 -12.99 2.01 8.93
C GLN A 108 -13.73 1.20 7.85
N SER A 109 -13.73 1.66 6.60
CA SER A 109 -14.37 0.90 5.50
C SER A 109 -13.60 -0.37 5.12
N LEU A 110 -12.31 -0.41 5.46
CA LEU A 110 -11.44 -1.56 5.26
C LEU A 110 -11.39 -2.51 6.47
N ASN A 111 -12.02 -2.15 7.60
CA ASN A 111 -11.84 -2.83 8.89
C ASN A 111 -10.36 -2.94 9.30
N VAL A 112 -9.60 -1.86 9.12
CA VAL A 112 -8.17 -1.76 9.45
C VAL A 112 -7.94 -0.69 10.52
N ASP A 113 -7.04 -0.95 11.47
CA ASP A 113 -6.64 0.01 12.48
C ASP A 113 -5.76 1.13 11.90
N TRP A 114 -5.71 2.28 12.59
CA TRP A 114 -4.96 3.45 12.10
C TRP A 114 -3.47 3.20 11.89
N ALA A 115 -2.80 2.49 12.79
CA ALA A 115 -1.35 2.27 12.68
C ALA A 115 -0.99 1.42 11.44
N PRO A 116 -1.61 0.23 11.21
CA PRO A 116 -1.43 -0.51 9.96
C PRO A 116 -1.86 0.26 8.71
N TYR A 117 -2.95 1.03 8.79
CA TYR A 117 -3.41 1.84 7.66
C TYR A 117 -2.36 2.87 7.22
N LEU A 118 -1.83 3.65 8.18
CA LEU A 118 -0.82 4.68 7.90
C LEU A 118 0.49 4.08 7.39
N ASN A 119 0.90 2.93 7.93
CA ASN A 119 2.07 2.22 7.41
C ASN A 119 1.81 1.68 5.99
N GLY A 120 0.63 1.13 5.72
CA GLY A 120 0.24 0.68 4.38
C GLY A 120 0.21 1.81 3.36
N LEU A 121 -0.24 3.02 3.73
CA LEU A 121 -0.12 4.20 2.89
C LEU A 121 1.33 4.54 2.56
N GLY A 122 2.22 4.47 3.55
CA GLY A 122 3.64 4.70 3.35
C GLY A 122 4.32 3.66 2.46
N GLU A 123 3.95 2.38 2.58
CA GLU A 123 4.44 1.30 1.71
C GLU A 123 3.89 1.43 0.28
N ALA A 124 2.63 1.87 0.12
CA ALA A 124 2.03 2.11 -1.18
C ALA A 124 2.81 3.15 -2.01
N VAL A 125 3.53 4.09 -1.38
CA VAL A 125 4.43 5.03 -2.08
C VAL A 125 5.50 4.29 -2.88
N GLY A 126 5.99 3.15 -2.38
CA GLY A 126 6.91 2.28 -3.10
C GLY A 126 6.30 1.66 -4.36
N GLU A 127 5.08 1.14 -4.25
CA GLU A 127 4.35 0.57 -5.40
C GLU A 127 3.95 1.64 -6.41
N LEU A 128 3.58 2.85 -5.95
CA LEU A 128 3.36 4.01 -6.82
C LEU A 128 4.61 4.39 -7.60
N ARG A 129 5.79 4.42 -6.97
CA ARG A 129 7.06 4.64 -7.70
C ARG A 129 7.25 3.59 -8.80
N ARG A 130 7.05 2.31 -8.47
CA ARG A 130 7.19 1.22 -9.46
C ARG A 130 6.26 1.41 -10.64
N TYR A 131 5.01 1.78 -10.38
CA TYR A 131 4.01 2.05 -11.41
C TYR A 131 4.37 3.29 -12.24
N VAL A 132 4.75 4.40 -11.60
CA VAL A 132 5.21 5.63 -12.26
C VAL A 132 6.37 5.35 -13.22
N LEU A 133 7.38 4.59 -12.80
CA LEU A 133 8.51 4.25 -13.66
C LEU A 133 8.10 3.42 -14.89
N ASP A 134 7.12 2.53 -14.75
CA ASP A 134 6.59 1.78 -15.90
C ASP A 134 5.79 2.68 -16.86
N ARG A 135 4.92 3.55 -16.32
CA ARG A 135 4.14 4.51 -17.11
C ARG A 135 5.02 5.53 -17.83
N LEU A 136 6.11 5.98 -17.18
CA LEU A 136 7.12 6.85 -17.77
C LEU A 136 7.76 6.25 -19.02
N ARG A 137 8.06 4.94 -19.02
CA ARG A 137 8.64 4.25 -20.19
C ARG A 137 7.72 4.25 -21.41
N HIS A 138 6.42 4.46 -21.20
CA HIS A 138 5.41 4.53 -22.24
C HIS A 138 4.95 5.96 -22.55
N GLY A 139 5.62 6.98 -21.99
CA GLY A 139 5.35 8.40 -22.28
C GLY A 139 4.11 8.98 -21.59
N TRP A 140 3.52 8.29 -20.60
CA TRP A 140 2.31 8.77 -19.91
C TRP A 140 2.63 9.80 -18.82
N LEU A 141 3.20 10.94 -19.20
CA LEU A 141 3.73 11.94 -18.27
C LEU A 141 2.66 12.54 -17.34
N ALA A 142 1.49 12.89 -17.86
CA ALA A 142 0.43 13.51 -17.06
C ALA A 142 -0.08 12.59 -15.93
N GLU A 143 -0.22 11.28 -16.21
CA GLU A 143 -0.57 10.29 -15.17
C GLU A 143 0.54 10.17 -14.13
N CYS A 144 1.80 10.22 -14.55
CA CYS A 144 2.94 10.16 -13.63
C CYS A 144 3.00 11.38 -12.71
N GLU A 145 2.70 12.58 -13.21
CA GLU A 145 2.62 13.81 -12.40
C GLU A 145 1.50 13.74 -11.36
N GLN A 146 0.32 13.23 -11.73
CA GLN A 146 -0.78 13.03 -10.79
C GLN A 146 -0.41 12.06 -9.66
N LEU A 147 0.21 10.93 -10.01
CA LEU A 147 0.64 9.96 -9.01
C LEU A 147 1.75 10.51 -8.12
N LEU A 148 2.68 11.32 -8.65
CA LEU A 148 3.69 11.99 -7.86
C LEU A 148 3.06 12.94 -6.83
N GLN A 149 2.01 13.68 -7.22
CA GLN A 149 1.28 14.53 -6.29
C GLN A 149 0.62 13.71 -5.16
N HIS A 150 0.04 12.55 -5.48
CA HIS A 150 -0.51 11.67 -4.44
C HIS A 150 0.57 11.13 -3.49
N MET A 151 1.77 10.80 -3.99
CA MET A 151 2.90 10.43 -3.15
C MET A 151 3.33 11.58 -2.22
N ASP A 152 3.31 12.81 -2.72
CA ASP A 152 3.56 14.03 -1.94
C ASP A 152 2.52 14.23 -0.84
N ASP A 153 1.24 14.11 -1.17
CA ASP A 153 0.12 14.28 -0.22
C ASP A 153 0.18 13.24 0.91
N ILE A 154 0.50 11.98 0.57
CA ILE A 154 0.71 10.90 1.57
C ILE A 154 1.87 11.28 2.49
N TYR A 155 3.03 11.63 1.95
CA TYR A 155 4.19 11.98 2.76
C TYR A 155 3.93 13.20 3.65
N ALA A 156 3.25 14.22 3.12
CA ALA A 156 2.85 15.42 3.85
C ALA A 156 1.91 15.10 5.02
N LEU A 157 1.01 14.13 4.86
CA LEU A 157 0.19 13.62 5.97
C LEU A 157 1.07 12.88 6.99
N LEU A 158 1.87 11.91 6.55
CA LEU A 158 2.62 11.02 7.45
C LEU A 158 3.61 11.77 8.36
N ILE A 159 4.24 12.84 7.86
CA ILE A 159 5.18 13.64 8.66
C ILE A 159 4.49 14.44 9.79
N THR A 160 3.18 14.68 9.72
CA THR A 160 2.44 15.37 10.79
C THR A 160 2.17 14.48 12.00
N ILE A 161 2.39 13.16 11.87
CA ILE A 161 2.05 12.18 12.89
C ILE A 161 3.26 11.95 13.80
N ASP A 162 3.37 12.77 14.85
CA ASP A 162 4.45 12.72 15.83
C ASP A 162 4.03 11.95 17.10
N PHE A 163 4.04 10.62 17.02
CA PHE A 163 3.74 9.72 18.13
C PHE A 163 4.83 8.64 18.27
N PRO A 164 5.04 8.08 19.48
CA PRO A 164 5.99 6.99 19.70
C PRO A 164 5.71 5.76 18.83
N ASP A 165 6.76 5.03 18.44
CA ASP A 165 6.65 3.82 17.61
C ASP A 165 5.76 2.73 18.24
N ALA A 166 5.66 2.69 19.58
CA ALA A 166 4.77 1.78 20.28
C ALA A 166 3.27 2.01 19.96
N ILE A 167 2.90 3.21 19.48
CA ILE A 167 1.54 3.55 19.06
C ILE A 167 1.40 3.41 17.54
N THR A 168 2.42 3.83 16.78
CA THR A 168 2.34 3.95 15.32
C THR A 168 2.84 2.72 14.57
N GLY A 169 3.42 1.73 15.25
CA GLY A 169 3.93 0.51 14.62
C GLY A 169 5.16 0.74 13.74
N GLY A 170 6.03 1.70 14.10
CA GLY A 170 7.26 2.00 13.34
C GLY A 170 7.07 2.96 12.17
N LEU A 171 5.99 3.76 12.19
CA LEU A 171 5.62 4.68 11.10
C LEU A 171 6.73 5.66 10.71
N ARG A 172 7.58 6.09 11.66
CA ARG A 172 8.70 7.00 11.38
C ARG A 172 9.64 6.43 10.31
N ARG A 173 10.00 5.15 10.43
CA ARG A 173 10.86 4.45 9.45
C ARG A 173 10.18 4.36 8.08
N THR A 174 8.89 4.06 8.07
CA THR A 174 8.09 3.99 6.84
C THR A 174 8.03 5.37 6.15
N THR A 175 7.85 6.43 6.94
CA THR A 175 7.81 7.83 6.45
C THR A 175 9.15 8.26 5.86
N ASP A 176 10.27 7.94 6.51
CA ASP A 176 11.61 8.22 5.99
C ASP A 176 11.88 7.47 4.66
N THR A 177 11.40 6.23 4.58
CA THR A 177 11.50 5.43 3.35
C THR A 177 10.66 6.03 2.23
N ALA A 178 9.41 6.43 2.53
CA ALA A 178 8.53 7.12 1.58
C ALA A 178 9.15 8.42 1.07
N ARG A 179 9.77 9.23 1.94
CA ARG A 179 10.50 10.45 1.54
C ARG A 179 11.58 10.14 0.51
N ALA A 180 12.44 9.17 0.78
CA ALA A 180 13.55 8.82 -0.11
C ALA A 180 13.05 8.30 -1.48
N ILE A 181 11.93 7.58 -1.49
CA ILE A 181 11.27 7.09 -2.72
C ILE A 181 10.66 8.26 -3.51
N LEU A 182 9.96 9.16 -2.84
CA LEU A 182 9.36 10.35 -3.40
C LEU A 182 10.39 11.27 -4.06
N GLU A 183 11.49 11.59 -3.36
CA GLU A 183 12.55 12.46 -3.89
C GLU A 183 13.19 11.89 -5.16
N LYS A 184 13.48 10.58 -5.16
CA LYS A 184 14.00 9.89 -6.36
C LYS A 184 12.98 9.94 -7.51
N THR A 185 11.71 9.74 -7.22
CA THR A 185 10.64 9.71 -8.24
C THR A 185 10.44 11.06 -8.87
N ARG A 186 10.49 12.13 -8.06
CA ARG A 186 10.49 13.51 -8.56
C ARG A 186 11.67 13.79 -9.48
N GLY A 187 12.86 13.33 -9.11
CA GLY A 187 14.06 13.45 -9.94
C GLY A 187 13.89 12.77 -11.31
N ASP A 188 13.49 11.50 -11.30
CA ASP A 188 13.27 10.71 -12.52
C ASP A 188 12.21 11.35 -13.44
N LEU A 189 11.07 11.78 -12.87
CA LEU A 189 10.00 12.41 -13.63
C LEU A 189 10.42 13.76 -14.21
N THR A 190 11.17 14.57 -13.45
CA THR A 190 11.67 15.87 -13.94
C THR A 190 12.55 15.68 -15.16
N VAL A 191 13.45 14.69 -15.13
CA VAL A 191 14.33 14.39 -16.27
C VAL A 191 13.49 13.97 -17.49
N ALA A 192 12.53 13.06 -17.31
CA ALA A 192 11.66 12.59 -18.39
C ALA A 192 10.84 13.72 -19.02
N VAL A 193 10.26 14.61 -18.21
CA VAL A 193 9.48 15.78 -18.69
C VAL A 193 10.38 16.73 -19.49
N ARG A 194 11.59 17.03 -19.01
CA ARG A 194 12.53 17.88 -19.73
C ARG A 194 12.99 17.28 -21.05
N GLN A 195 13.20 15.96 -21.09
CA GLN A 195 13.53 15.25 -22.33
C GLN A 195 12.39 15.34 -23.34
N ALA A 196 11.15 15.09 -22.92
CA ALA A 196 9.98 15.19 -23.81
C ALA A 196 9.79 16.61 -24.38
N GLN A 197 9.95 17.65 -23.54
CA GLN A 197 9.92 19.04 -23.98
C GLN A 197 11.02 19.35 -25.01
N LEU A 198 12.21 18.81 -24.81
CA LEU A 198 13.32 18.99 -25.76
C LEU A 198 13.03 18.31 -27.10
N GLU A 199 12.52 17.07 -27.07
CA GLU A 199 12.11 16.33 -28.27
C GLU A 199 11.04 17.09 -29.07
N GLU A 200 10.03 17.64 -28.37
CA GLU A 200 9.00 18.49 -28.98
C GLU A 200 9.61 19.72 -29.65
N LYS A 201 10.49 20.44 -28.96
CA LYS A 201 11.16 21.64 -29.51
C LYS A 201 12.05 21.32 -30.71
N ILE A 202 12.72 20.17 -30.72
CA ILE A 202 13.50 19.69 -31.86
C ILE A 202 12.57 19.39 -33.05
N SER A 203 11.44 18.73 -32.81
CA SER A 203 10.43 18.42 -33.84
C SER A 203 9.83 19.69 -34.45
N GLU A 204 9.47 20.68 -33.61
CA GLU A 204 9.02 22.00 -34.05
C GLU A 204 10.06 22.68 -34.95
N LEU A 205 11.33 22.65 -34.54
CA LEU A 205 12.44 23.26 -35.28
C LEU A 205 12.67 22.57 -36.63
N LEU A 206 12.64 21.24 -36.69
CA LEU A 206 12.76 20.48 -37.94
C LEU A 206 11.61 20.78 -38.90
N THR A 207 10.39 20.90 -38.37
CA THR A 207 9.20 21.27 -39.17
C THR A 207 9.32 22.68 -39.74
N ALA A 208 9.79 23.63 -38.92
CA ALA A 208 10.00 25.02 -39.34
C ALA A 208 11.11 25.16 -40.41
N LEU A 209 12.15 24.32 -40.36
CA LEU A 209 13.21 24.29 -41.36
C LEU A 209 12.69 23.72 -42.69
N HIS A 210 12.01 22.56 -42.68
CA HIS A 210 11.44 21.98 -43.90
C HIS A 210 10.34 22.84 -44.53
N GLY A 211 9.57 23.59 -43.72
CA GLY A 211 8.56 24.53 -44.22
C GLY A 211 9.14 25.77 -44.92
N LYS A 212 10.40 26.14 -44.64
CA LYS A 212 11.08 27.26 -45.32
C LYS A 212 11.67 26.89 -46.68
N ASP A 213 12.05 25.62 -46.87
CA ASP A 213 12.58 25.13 -48.15
C ASP A 213 11.48 24.89 -49.21
N ALA A 214 10.20 24.95 -48.83
CA ALA A 214 9.05 24.74 -49.70
C ALA A 214 8.40 26.03 -50.25
N ALA A 215 8.96 27.22 -49.97
CA ALA A 215 8.49 28.46 -50.56
C ALA A 215 9.09 28.63 -51.97
N PRO A 216 8.30 28.56 -53.07
CA PRO A 216 8.80 28.85 -54.39
C PRO A 216 8.93 30.36 -54.60
N SER A 217 10.01 30.74 -55.29
CA SER A 217 10.35 32.08 -55.79
C SER A 217 9.24 32.77 -56.56
#